data_AF-A0A136L0R8-F1
#
_entry.id   AF-A0A136L0R8-F1
#
_cell.length_a   1.000
_cell.length_b   1.000
_cell.length_c   1.000
_cell.angle_alpha   90.00
_cell.angle_beta   90.00
_cell.angle_gamma   90.00
#
_symmetry.space_group_name_H-M   'P 1'
#
loop_
_entity.id
_entity.type
_entity.pdbx_description
1 polymer ?
#
loop_
_entity_poly.entity_id
_entity_poly.type
_entity_poly.pdbx_seq_one_letter_code
_entity_poly.pdbx_strand_id
1 'polypeptide(L)'
;MAFTAFLLAPGGKALWEFPRAEIGPRSEDSADDSLRRVVGPGWIEDLGEVSHHVSRFRIECRASLVRCETTSPLLEWYEPERLSVVPMPALSVKVLKLALKHLGVNPAP
;
A
#
# COMPACT_ATOMS: atom_id res chain seq x y z
N MET A 1 -11.00 -12.77 10.43
CA MET A 1 -9.89 -11.80 10.39
C MET A 1 -9.18 -12.02 9.07
N ALA A 2 -9.03 -11.00 8.23
CA ALA A 2 -8.20 -11.09 7.04
C ALA A 2 -7.28 -9.89 7.09
N PHE A 3 -6.07 -10.09 7.61
CA PHE A 3 -5.03 -9.08 7.59
C PHE A 3 -3.83 -9.67 6.93
N THR A 4 -3.53 -9.16 5.75
CA THR A 4 -2.41 -9.66 5.00
C THR A 4 -2.01 -8.49 4.10
N ALA A 5 -0.82 -7.95 4.34
CA ALA A 5 -0.35 -6.80 3.58
C ALA A 5 0.11 -7.27 2.20
N PHE A 6 -0.25 -6.51 1.16
CA PHE A 6 0.24 -6.76 -0.19
C PHE A 6 1.58 -6.08 -0.39
N LEU A 7 2.53 -6.80 -0.94
CA LEU A 7 3.75 -6.21 -1.48
C LEU A 7 3.98 -6.70 -2.92
N LEU A 8 4.40 -5.79 -3.79
CA LEU A 8 4.84 -6.10 -5.14
C LEU A 8 6.35 -6.38 -5.16
N ALA A 9 6.72 -7.35 -6.00
CA ALA A 9 8.10 -7.75 -6.31
C ALA A 9 8.96 -6.55 -6.80
N PRO A 10 10.30 -6.65 -6.76
CA PRO A 10 11.17 -5.48 -6.62
C PRO A 10 11.10 -4.53 -7.83
N GLY A 11 10.57 -3.34 -7.60
CA GLY A 11 10.63 -2.23 -8.55
C GLY A 11 12.06 -1.72 -8.69
N GLY A 12 12.77 -2.17 -9.73
CA GLY A 12 14.04 -1.63 -10.23
C GLY A 12 15.28 -1.62 -9.31
N LYS A 13 15.13 -1.77 -7.98
CA LYS A 13 16.19 -1.60 -6.97
C LYS A 13 16.04 -2.50 -5.71
N ALA A 14 15.47 -3.70 -5.85
CA ALA A 14 15.41 -4.71 -4.78
C ALA A 14 14.61 -4.34 -3.51
N LEU A 15 13.72 -3.34 -3.57
CA LEU A 15 12.84 -2.96 -2.45
C LEU A 15 11.41 -3.40 -2.70
N TRP A 16 10.72 -3.79 -1.64
CA TRP A 16 9.29 -4.11 -1.65
C TRP A 16 8.46 -2.84 -1.45
N GLU A 17 7.32 -2.76 -2.12
CA GLU A 17 6.39 -1.65 -1.94
C GLU A 17 4.94 -2.10 -1.99
N PHE A 18 4.06 -1.30 -1.37
CA PHE A 18 2.63 -1.50 -1.48
C PHE A 18 2.18 -1.30 -2.93
N PRO A 19 1.20 -2.07 -3.42
CA PRO A 19 0.62 -1.86 -4.73
C PRO A 19 0.05 -0.46 -4.88
N ARG A 20 0.26 0.16 -6.04
CA ARG A 20 -0.20 1.52 -6.35
C ARG A 20 -0.94 1.52 -7.66
N ALA A 21 -2.05 2.24 -7.69
CA ALA A 21 -2.69 2.64 -8.93
C ALA A 21 -2.25 4.06 -9.27
N GLU A 22 -1.83 4.29 -10.52
CA GLU A 22 -1.55 5.64 -11.00
C GLU A 22 -2.86 6.34 -11.32
N ILE A 23 -3.18 7.38 -10.55
CA ILE A 23 -4.35 8.23 -10.80
C ILE A 23 -3.85 9.44 -11.58
N GLY A 24 -3.84 9.31 -12.90
CA GLY A 24 -3.49 10.42 -13.79
C GLY A 24 -4.62 11.48 -13.81
N PRO A 25 -4.31 12.75 -14.12
CA PRO A 25 -5.30 13.83 -14.24
C PRO A 25 -6.33 13.62 -15.37
N ARG A 26 -6.17 12.56 -16.18
CA ARG A 26 -7.06 12.16 -17.27
C ARG A 26 -7.63 10.76 -17.09
N SER A 27 -7.51 10.18 -15.90
CA SER A 27 -8.13 8.89 -15.62
C SER A 27 -9.65 9.05 -15.62
N GLU A 28 -10.34 8.37 -16.53
CA GLU A 28 -11.81 8.23 -16.49
C GLU A 28 -12.25 7.29 -15.37
N ASP A 29 -11.34 6.44 -14.88
CA ASP A 29 -11.60 5.53 -13.77
C ASP A 29 -11.54 6.26 -12.43
N SER A 30 -12.44 5.87 -11.51
CA SER A 30 -12.32 6.25 -10.11
C SER A 30 -11.07 5.64 -9.48
N ALA A 31 -10.51 6.32 -8.48
CA ALA A 31 -9.34 5.83 -7.73
C ALA A 31 -9.52 4.39 -7.22
N ASP A 32 -10.73 4.08 -6.75
CA ASP A 32 -11.11 2.76 -6.25
C ASP A 32 -11.10 1.70 -7.35
N ASP A 33 -11.59 2.03 -8.54
CA ASP A 33 -11.61 1.09 -9.67
C ASP A 33 -10.20 0.82 -10.19
N SER A 34 -9.36 1.85 -10.26
CA SER A 34 -7.94 1.68 -10.58
C SER A 34 -7.24 0.79 -9.55
N LEU A 35 -7.55 0.94 -8.26
CA LEU A 35 -6.99 0.10 -7.21
C LEU A 35 -7.47 -1.36 -7.32
N ARG A 36 -8.76 -1.60 -7.55
CA ARG A 36 -9.33 -2.95 -7.74
C ARG A 36 -8.69 -3.71 -8.89
N ARG A 37 -8.24 -3.02 -9.95
CA ARG A 37 -7.49 -3.67 -11.06
C ARG A 37 -6.14 -4.22 -10.61
N VAL A 38 -5.53 -3.63 -9.58
CA VAL A 38 -4.22 -4.04 -9.07
C VAL A 38 -4.34 -5.14 -8.02
N VAL A 39 -5.24 -4.98 -7.05
CA VAL A 39 -5.33 -5.88 -5.89
C VAL A 39 -6.49 -6.88 -5.95
N GLY A 40 -7.36 -6.78 -6.96
CA GLY A 40 -8.55 -7.60 -7.11
C GLY A 40 -9.81 -6.98 -6.47
N PRO A 41 -10.95 -7.68 -6.54
CA PRO A 41 -12.20 -7.22 -5.94
C PRO A 41 -12.12 -7.27 -4.42
N GLY A 42 -12.79 -6.31 -3.78
CA GLY A 42 -12.79 -6.22 -2.34
C GLY A 42 -13.36 -4.92 -1.80
N TRP A 43 -13.51 -4.89 -0.48
CA TRP A 43 -13.87 -3.70 0.26
C TRP A 43 -12.64 -2.79 0.41
N ILE A 44 -12.83 -1.49 0.19
CA ILE A 44 -11.78 -0.46 0.25
C ILE A 44 -12.18 0.52 1.35
N GLU A 45 -11.24 0.83 2.24
CA GLU A 45 -11.35 1.84 3.27
C GLU A 45 -10.24 2.86 3.10
N ASP A 46 -10.59 4.14 3.13
CA ASP A 46 -9.61 5.22 3.06
C ASP A 46 -8.90 5.40 4.41
N LEU A 47 -7.57 5.37 4.40
CA LEU A 47 -6.74 5.64 5.57
C LEU A 47 -6.26 7.10 5.62
N GLY A 48 -6.42 7.83 4.50
CA GLY A 48 -6.00 9.21 4.35
C GLY A 48 -4.71 9.36 3.52
N GLU A 49 -4.11 10.54 3.59
CA GLU A 49 -3.01 10.93 2.70
C GLU A 49 -1.65 10.89 3.39
N VAL A 50 -0.63 10.50 2.61
CA VAL A 50 0.78 10.51 2.99
C VAL A 50 1.56 11.26 1.93
N SER A 51 2.43 12.17 2.37
CA SER A 51 3.35 12.88 1.48
C SER A 51 4.81 12.53 1.75
N HIS A 52 5.61 12.52 0.71
CA HIS A 52 7.05 12.33 0.77
C HIS A 52 7.77 13.28 -0.19
N HIS A 53 8.80 13.96 0.30
CA HIS A 53 9.60 14.87 -0.50
C HIS A 53 10.84 14.14 -1.00
N VAL A 54 11.04 14.14 -2.31
CA VAL A 54 12.24 13.61 -2.97
C VAL A 54 12.92 14.77 -3.69
N SER A 55 14.01 15.27 -3.11
CA SER A 55 14.74 16.44 -3.63
C SER A 55 13.82 17.66 -3.81
N ARG A 56 13.43 17.99 -5.04
CA ARG A 56 12.55 19.13 -5.39
C ARG A 56 11.09 18.73 -5.62
N PHE A 57 10.78 17.44 -5.58
CA PHE A 57 9.45 16.93 -5.88
C PHE A 57 8.75 16.51 -4.59
N ARG A 58 7.46 16.83 -4.50
CA ARG A 58 6.56 16.31 -3.47
C ARG A 58 5.70 15.23 -4.12
N ILE A 59 5.77 14.03 -3.56
CA ILE A 59 4.91 12.91 -3.92
C ILE A 59 3.80 12.84 -2.88
N GLU A 60 2.56 12.85 -3.34
CA GLU A 60 1.37 12.68 -2.52
C GLU A 60 0.72 11.36 -2.88
N CYS A 61 0.32 10.60 -1.87
CA CYS A 61 -0.32 9.31 -2.04
C CYS A 61 -1.47 9.18 -1.07
N ARG A 62 -2.62 8.75 -1.57
CA ARG A 62 -3.73 8.29 -0.75
C ARG A 62 -3.50 6.82 -0.39
N ALA A 63 -3.56 6.52 0.89
CA ALA A 63 -3.43 5.16 1.40
C ALA A 63 -4.83 4.58 1.65
N SER A 64 -5.04 3.34 1.23
CA SER A 64 -6.29 2.64 1.47
C SER A 64 -6.00 1.25 2.04
N LEU A 65 -6.85 0.82 2.97
CA LEU A 65 -6.91 -0.56 3.41
C LEU A 65 -7.83 -1.32 2.46
N VAL A 66 -7.38 -2.48 1.98
CA VAL A 66 -8.18 -3.31 1.09
C VAL A 66 -8.36 -4.69 1.70
N ARG A 67 -9.63 -5.12 1.78
CA ARG A 67 -9.99 -6.48 2.13
C ARG A 67 -10.34 -7.23 0.85
N CYS A 68 -9.38 -7.97 0.31
CA CYS A 68 -9.57 -8.72 -0.92
C CYS A 68 -10.45 -9.95 -0.71
N GLU A 69 -11.36 -10.18 -1.65
CA GLU A 69 -12.19 -11.38 -1.72
C GLU A 69 -11.47 -12.51 -2.48
N THR A 70 -10.49 -12.16 -3.31
CA THR A 70 -9.68 -13.10 -4.07
C THR A 70 -8.20 -12.75 -3.93
N THR A 71 -7.37 -13.76 -3.71
CA THR A 71 -5.90 -13.64 -3.66
C THR A 71 -5.35 -13.39 -5.07
N SER A 72 -4.59 -12.32 -5.25
CA SER A 72 -3.84 -12.08 -6.49
C SER A 72 -2.55 -12.92 -6.51
N PRO A 73 -2.25 -13.66 -7.59
CA PRO A 73 -1.01 -14.45 -7.69
C PRO A 73 0.24 -13.57 -7.90
N LEU A 74 0.06 -12.27 -8.16
CA LEU A 74 1.14 -11.31 -8.38
C LEU A 74 1.61 -10.63 -7.10
N LEU A 75 0.91 -10.85 -5.99
CA LEU A 75 1.15 -10.19 -4.72
C LEU A 75 1.63 -11.20 -3.69
N GLU A 76 2.65 -10.79 -2.94
CA GLU A 76 3.05 -11.54 -1.77
C GLU A 76 2.39 -10.93 -0.53
N TRP A 77 2.04 -11.83 0.38
CA TRP A 77 1.21 -11.61 1.52
C TRP A 77 2.07 -11.75 2.79
N TYR A 78 2.17 -10.66 3.55
CA TYR A 78 3.00 -10.61 4.75
C TYR A 78 2.13 -10.40 5.99
N GLU A 79 2.50 -11.13 7.05
CA GLU A 79 2.00 -10.89 8.41
C GLU A 79 2.56 -9.56 8.95
N PRO A 80 1.79 -8.82 9.77
CA PRO A 80 2.21 -7.52 10.30
C PRO A 80 3.59 -7.52 10.97
N GLU A 81 3.90 -8.57 11.72
CA GLU A 81 5.15 -8.71 12.47
C GLU A 81 6.37 -8.87 11.55
N ARG A 82 6.15 -9.39 10.33
CA ARG A 82 7.21 -9.56 9.34
C ARG A 82 7.49 -8.28 8.56
N LEU A 83 6.56 -7.33 8.53
CA LEU A 83 6.70 -6.10 7.74
C LEU A 83 7.81 -5.16 8.26
N SER A 84 8.18 -5.26 9.55
CA SER A 84 9.23 -4.44 10.15
C SER A 84 10.63 -4.68 9.57
N VAL A 85 10.90 -5.89 9.10
CA VAL A 85 12.20 -6.29 8.55
C VAL A 85 12.25 -6.25 7.02
N VAL A 86 11.12 -5.96 6.37
CA VAL A 86 11.07 -5.88 4.90
C VAL A 86 11.66 -4.53 4.45
N PRO A 87 12.70 -4.53 3.60
CA PRO A 87 13.23 -3.29 3.05
C PRO A 87 12.19 -2.62 2.15
N MET A 88 11.77 -1.41 2.55
CA MET A 88 10.76 -0.63 1.83
C MET A 88 11.20 0.81 1.57
N PRO A 89 10.71 1.46 0.51
CA PRO A 89 10.87 2.90 0.33
C PRO A 89 10.28 3.70 1.49
N ALA A 90 10.83 4.88 1.76
CA ALA A 90 10.39 5.74 2.87
C ALA A 90 8.89 6.08 2.81
N LEU A 91 8.33 6.24 1.61
CA LEU A 91 6.90 6.46 1.42
C LEU A 91 6.07 5.25 1.87
N SER A 92 6.46 4.03 1.47
CA SER A 92 5.80 2.79 1.90
C SER A 92 5.89 2.60 3.42
N VAL A 93 7.04 2.94 4.04
CA VAL A 93 7.17 2.91 5.52
C VAL A 93 6.18 3.86 6.19
N LYS A 94 5.94 5.05 5.63
CA LYS A 94 4.92 5.98 6.17
C LYS A 94 3.51 5.42 6.02
N VAL A 95 3.18 4.79 4.89
CA VAL A 95 1.89 4.12 4.69
C VAL A 95 1.70 2.98 5.68
N LEU A 96 2.73 2.16 5.91
CA LEU A 96 2.69 1.09 6.91
C LEU A 96 2.40 1.64 8.30
N LYS A 97 3.08 2.72 8.72
CA LYS A 97 2.84 3.36 10.03
C LYS A 97 1.40 3.87 10.16
N LEU A 98 0.85 4.45 9.10
CA LEU A 98 -0.54 4.91 9.08
C LEU A 98 -1.51 3.74 9.24
N ALA A 99 -1.31 2.65 8.49
CA ALA A 99 -2.13 1.45 8.59
C ALA A 99 -2.05 0.80 9.98
N LEU A 100 -0.84 0.57 10.51
CA LEU A 100 -0.66 -0.03 11.84
C LEU A 100 -1.33 0.80 12.95
N LYS A 101 -1.22 2.14 12.86
CA LYS A 101 -1.91 3.06 13.78
C LYS A 101 -3.43 2.93 13.68
N HIS A 102 -3.98 2.91 12.46
CA HIS A 102 -5.43 2.75 12.24
C HIS A 102 -5.97 1.46 12.85
N LEU A 103 -5.16 0.40 12.82
CA LEU A 103 -5.52 -0.92 13.32
C LEU A 103 -5.28 -1.12 14.82
N GLY A 104 -4.70 -0.13 15.51
CA GLY A 104 -4.31 -0.27 16.91
C GLY A 104 -3.17 -1.27 17.13
N VAL A 105 -2.39 -1.59 16.09
CA VAL A 105 -1.22 -2.47 16.19
C VAL A 105 0.00 -1.61 16.48
N ASN A 106 0.64 -1.83 17.64
CA ASN A 106 1.91 -1.17 17.93
C ASN A 106 3.02 -1.84 17.11
N PRO A 107 3.77 -1.09 16.27
CA PRO A 107 4.94 -1.65 15.64
C PRO A 107 5.93 -2.06 16.73
N ALA A 108 6.29 -3.35 16.77
CA ALA A 108 7.37 -3.80 17.64
C ALA A 108 8.66 -3.01 17.31
N PRO A 109 9.46 -2.68 18.34
CA PRO A 109 10.66 -1.85 18.19
C PRO A 109 11.73 -2.46 17.27
#